data_AF-A0A9E2EU23-F1
#
_entry.id   AF-A0A9E2EU23-F1
#
_cell.length_a   1.000
_cell.length_b   1.000
_cell.length_c   1.000
_cell.angle_alpha   90.00
_cell.angle_beta   90.00
_cell.angle_gamma   90.00
#
_symmetry.space_group_name_H-M   'P 1'
#
loop_
_entity.id
_entity.type
_entity.pdbx_description
1 polymer ?
#
loop_
_entity_poly.entity_id
_entity_poly.type
_entity_poly.pdbx_seq_one_letter_code
_entity_poly.pdbx_strand_id
1 'polypeptide(L)'
;MKKSTSPIRLIARILALAAIGFISLFALDAFGHGEPFLIQIRNFFMHMIPSFILLIFFYIAYKRELIGGILFILVGLVNAPWIYKHNYAMNQSIGMTVMIVCVLLSPFVVSGILFIISHYKTKGKSASKHLSSS
;
A
#
# COMPACT_ATOMS: atom_id res chain seq x y z
N MET A 1 -1.54 28.77 -12.84
CA MET A 1 -2.40 28.44 -11.67
C MET A 1 -1.79 27.29 -10.89
N LYS A 2 -1.16 27.53 -9.72
CA LYS A 2 -0.69 26.44 -8.84
C LYS A 2 -1.91 25.70 -8.31
N LYS A 3 -2.15 24.46 -8.76
CA LYS A 3 -3.16 23.58 -8.16
C LYS A 3 -2.73 23.31 -6.72
N SER A 4 -3.30 24.02 -5.76
CA SER A 4 -3.14 23.73 -4.34
C SER A 4 -3.65 22.32 -4.09
N THR A 5 -2.73 21.35 -4.00
CA THR A 5 -3.06 19.98 -3.68
C THR A 5 -3.56 19.94 -2.25
N SER A 6 -4.77 19.37 -2.03
CA SER A 6 -5.28 19.18 -0.68
C SER A 6 -4.24 18.44 0.18
N PRO A 7 -3.97 18.88 1.43
CA PRO A 7 -2.98 18.24 2.29
C PRO A 7 -3.27 16.75 2.52
N ILE A 8 -4.54 16.37 2.60
CA ILE A 8 -4.98 14.97 2.79
C ILE A 8 -4.59 14.09 1.60
N ARG A 9 -4.69 14.63 0.37
CA ARG A 9 -4.28 13.93 -0.84
C ARG A 9 -2.78 13.66 -0.85
N LEU A 10 -1.99 14.65 -0.41
CA LEU A 10 -0.54 14.50 -0.32
C LEU A 10 -0.17 13.46 0.73
N ILE A 11 -0.79 13.52 1.91
CA ILE A 11 -0.58 12.55 3.00
C ILE A 11 -0.91 11.13 2.53
N ALA A 12 -2.07 10.93 1.87
CA ALA A 12 -2.45 9.62 1.34
C ALA A 12 -1.39 9.06 0.36
N ARG A 13 -0.83 9.92 -0.51
CA ARG A 13 0.18 9.51 -1.49
C ARG A 13 1.53 9.19 -0.85
N ILE A 14 1.98 10.02 0.09
CA ILE A 14 3.22 9.79 0.82
C ILE A 14 3.11 8.49 1.62
N LEU A 15 1.99 8.27 2.32
CA LEU A 15 1.79 7.05 3.10
C LEU A 15 1.74 5.80 2.22
N ALA A 16 1.08 5.86 1.06
CA ALA A 16 1.04 4.74 0.13
C ALA A 16 2.43 4.42 -0.43
N LEU A 17 3.23 5.43 -0.80
CA LEU A 17 4.62 5.22 -1.22
C LEU A 17 5.49 4.67 -0.10
N ALA A 18 5.30 5.15 1.14
CA ALA A 18 5.99 4.62 2.31
C ALA A 18 5.62 3.14 2.57
N ALA A 19 4.34 2.77 2.43
CA ALA A 19 3.88 1.39 2.55
C ALA A 19 4.50 0.47 1.49
N ILE A 20 4.60 0.95 0.24
CA ILE A 20 5.28 0.22 -0.84
C ILE A 20 6.77 0.08 -0.53
N GLY A 21 7.42 1.16 -0.10
CA GLY A 21 8.82 1.15 0.31
C GLY A 21 9.09 0.17 1.44
N PHE A 22 8.21 0.14 2.46
CA PHE A 22 8.28 -0.81 3.56
C PHE A 22 8.24 -2.27 3.06
N ILE A 23 7.31 -2.62 2.16
CA ILE A 23 7.28 -3.97 1.57
C ILE A 23 8.50 -4.26 0.70
N SER A 24 9.03 -3.25 0.01
CA SER A 24 10.25 -3.43 -0.77
C SER A 24 11.48 -3.80 0.08
N LEU A 25 11.52 -3.43 1.35
CA LEU A 25 12.63 -3.81 2.24
C LEU A 25 12.74 -5.33 2.40
N PHE A 26 11.64 -6.08 2.32
CA PHE A 26 11.66 -7.53 2.43
C PHE A 26 12.39 -8.22 1.28
N ALA A 27 12.56 -7.55 0.12
CA ALA A 27 13.34 -8.12 -0.97
C ALA A 27 14.85 -8.15 -0.68
N LEU A 28 15.33 -7.38 0.29
CA LEU A 28 16.73 -7.42 0.72
C LEU A 28 17.10 -8.77 1.35
N ASP A 29 16.12 -9.56 1.78
CA ASP A 29 16.34 -10.94 2.23
C ASP A 29 16.83 -11.87 1.11
N ALA A 30 16.81 -11.45 -0.16
CA ALA A 30 17.40 -12.23 -1.24
C ALA A 30 18.95 -12.29 -1.21
N PHE A 31 19.60 -11.47 -0.38
CA PHE A 31 21.06 -11.40 -0.28
C PHE A 31 21.60 -12.23 0.90
N GLY A 32 22.88 -12.60 0.86
CA GLY A 32 23.58 -13.23 1.99
C GLY A 32 23.47 -14.75 2.09
N HIS A 33 22.91 -15.41 1.07
CA HIS A 33 22.60 -16.84 1.08
C HIS A 33 23.72 -17.76 0.52
N GLY A 34 24.95 -17.26 0.36
CA GLY A 34 26.07 -18.05 -0.18
C GLY A 34 26.02 -18.36 -1.69
N GLU A 35 24.93 -18.03 -2.35
CA GLU A 35 24.74 -18.18 -3.80
C GLU A 35 25.62 -17.21 -4.61
N PRO A 36 25.96 -17.53 -5.88
CA PRO A 36 26.58 -16.60 -6.82
C PRO A 36 25.83 -15.26 -6.89
N PHE A 37 26.57 -14.15 -6.99
CA PHE A 37 26.01 -12.80 -6.96
C PHE A 37 24.87 -12.58 -7.97
N LEU A 38 24.99 -13.12 -9.18
CA LEU A 38 23.96 -13.00 -10.22
C LEU A 38 22.64 -13.69 -9.84
N ILE A 39 22.70 -14.80 -9.11
CA ILE A 39 21.52 -15.51 -8.62
C ILE A 39 20.83 -14.69 -7.52
N GLN A 40 21.59 -14.08 -6.62
CA GLN A 40 21.05 -13.19 -5.59
C GLN A 40 20.33 -11.99 -6.21
N ILE A 41 20.94 -11.35 -7.23
CA ILE A 41 20.30 -10.25 -7.98
C ILE A 41 18.99 -10.69 -8.64
N ARG A 42 18.97 -11.87 -9.28
CA ARG A 42 17.75 -12.42 -9.86
C ARG A 42 16.67 -12.65 -8.79
N ASN A 43 17.04 -13.25 -7.66
CA ASN A 43 16.11 -13.51 -6.56
C ASN A 43 15.57 -12.19 -5.98
N PHE A 44 16.42 -11.16 -5.84
CA PHE A 44 16.00 -9.81 -5.42
C PHE A 44 14.92 -9.25 -6.35
N PHE A 45 15.12 -9.31 -7.68
CA PHE A 45 14.10 -8.86 -8.63
C PHE A 45 12.80 -9.65 -8.57
N MET A 46 12.86 -10.96 -8.29
CA MET A 46 11.65 -11.76 -8.04
C MET A 46 10.91 -11.29 -6.79
N HIS A 47 11.61 -10.97 -5.70
CA HIS A 47 11.01 -10.43 -4.48
C HIS A 47 10.48 -8.99 -4.65
N MET A 48 10.90 -8.26 -5.68
CA MET A 48 10.37 -6.94 -6.04
C MET A 48 9.05 -6.98 -6.81
N ILE A 49 8.65 -8.14 -7.35
CA ILE A 49 7.40 -8.28 -8.11
C ILE A 49 6.18 -7.77 -7.31
N PRO A 50 5.97 -8.12 -6.03
CA PRO A 50 4.88 -7.58 -5.21
C PRO A 50 4.88 -6.04 -5.16
N SER A 51 6.06 -5.43 -4.98
CA SER A 51 6.21 -3.97 -4.94
C SER A 51 5.90 -3.30 -6.27
N PHE A 52 6.29 -3.91 -7.39
CA PHE A 52 5.95 -3.38 -8.72
C PHE A 52 4.44 -3.43 -8.98
N ILE A 53 3.75 -4.49 -8.56
CA ILE A 53 2.28 -4.58 -8.64
C ILE A 53 1.63 -3.46 -7.81
N LEU A 54 2.11 -3.23 -6.58
CA LEU A 54 1.61 -2.15 -5.73
C LEU A 54 1.86 -0.76 -6.35
N LEU A 55 2.98 -0.55 -7.03
CA LEU A 55 3.26 0.69 -7.76
C LEU A 55 2.25 0.93 -8.91
N ILE A 56 1.83 -0.13 -9.61
CA ILE A 56 0.77 -0.03 -10.62
C ILE A 56 -0.55 0.40 -9.96
N PHE A 57 -0.92 -0.19 -8.82
CA PHE A 57 -2.11 0.23 -8.08
C PHE A 57 -2.02 1.67 -7.58
N PHE A 58 -0.84 2.09 -7.12
CA PHE A 58 -0.59 3.49 -6.75
C PHE A 58 -0.76 4.43 -7.95
N TYR A 59 -0.25 4.06 -9.13
CA TYR A 59 -0.43 4.85 -10.34
C TYR A 59 -1.92 5.02 -10.71
N ILE A 60 -2.71 3.95 -10.58
CA ILE A 60 -4.18 4.01 -10.75
C ILE A 60 -4.80 4.92 -9.69
N ALA A 61 -4.41 4.76 -8.42
CA ALA A 61 -4.88 5.57 -7.29
C ALA A 61 -4.59 7.06 -7.48
N TYR A 62 -3.46 7.39 -8.11
CA TYR A 62 -3.05 8.76 -8.39
C TYR A 62 -4.04 9.50 -9.29
N LYS A 63 -4.64 8.80 -10.27
CA LYS A 63 -5.66 9.32 -11.18
C LYS A 63 -7.08 9.16 -10.64
N ARG A 64 -7.36 8.06 -9.92
CA ARG A 64 -8.69 7.71 -9.39
C ARG A 64 -8.59 7.29 -7.93
N GLU A 65 -8.66 8.27 -7.02
CA GLU A 65 -8.45 8.06 -5.58
C GLU A 65 -9.40 7.01 -4.97
N LEU A 66 -10.68 7.00 -5.36
CA LEU A 66 -11.64 6.03 -4.83
C LEU A 66 -11.27 4.58 -5.23
N ILE A 67 -10.98 4.36 -6.52
CA ILE A 67 -10.59 3.03 -7.03
C ILE A 67 -9.28 2.59 -6.38
N GLY A 68 -8.31 3.51 -6.30
CA GLY A 68 -7.06 3.26 -5.60
C GLY A 68 -7.25 2.85 -4.15
N GLY A 69 -8.07 3.59 -3.41
CA GLY A 69 -8.36 3.29 -2.01
C GLY A 69 -8.96 1.90 -1.81
N ILE A 70 -9.92 1.52 -2.68
CA ILE A 70 -10.51 0.18 -2.66
C ILE A 70 -9.46 -0.88 -2.99
N LEU A 71 -8.63 -0.68 -4.02
CA LEU A 71 -7.55 -1.62 -4.37
C LEU A 71 -6.58 -1.85 -3.22
N PHE A 72 -6.14 -0.79 -2.54
CA PHE A 72 -5.24 -0.89 -1.40
C PHE A 72 -5.85 -1.65 -0.22
N ILE A 73 -7.13 -1.44 0.08
CA ILE A 73 -7.84 -2.21 1.12
C ILE A 73 -7.97 -3.67 0.70
N LEU A 74 -8.35 -3.95 -0.55
CA LEU A 74 -8.48 -5.31 -1.07
C LEU A 74 -7.16 -6.06 -1.02
N VAL A 75 -6.05 -5.43 -1.41
CA VAL A 75 -4.72 -6.05 -1.26
C VAL A 75 -4.46 -6.41 0.19
N GLY A 76 -4.78 -5.51 1.13
CA GLY A 76 -4.67 -5.79 2.55
C GLY A 76 -5.44 -7.04 2.96
N LEU A 77 -6.75 -7.05 2.71
CA LEU A 77 -7.67 -8.08 3.21
C LEU A 77 -7.52 -9.42 2.49
N VAL A 78 -7.32 -9.42 1.17
CA VAL A 78 -7.21 -10.65 0.36
C VAL A 78 -5.94 -11.43 0.71
N ASN A 79 -4.85 -10.74 1.03
CA ASN A 79 -3.59 -11.40 1.41
C ASN A 79 -3.60 -11.89 2.88
N ALA A 80 -4.53 -11.40 3.72
CA ALA A 80 -4.55 -11.74 5.15
C ALA A 80 -4.63 -13.25 5.45
N PRO A 81 -5.52 -14.05 4.81
CA PRO A 81 -5.61 -15.48 5.08
C PRO A 81 -4.34 -16.24 4.68
N TRP A 82 -3.72 -15.83 3.57
CA TRP A 82 -2.48 -16.44 3.07
C TRP A 82 -1.30 -16.17 4.01
N ILE A 83 -1.12 -14.90 4.41
CA ILE A 83 -0.07 -14.50 5.35
C ILE A 83 -0.29 -15.18 6.71
N TYR A 84 -1.54 -15.22 7.19
CA TYR A 84 -1.89 -15.88 8.44
C TYR A 84 -1.51 -17.37 8.40
N LYS A 85 -1.96 -18.10 7.38
CA LYS A 85 -1.70 -19.55 7.27
C LYS A 85 -0.20 -19.84 7.18
N HIS A 86 0.52 -19.09 6.35
CA HIS A 86 1.96 -19.28 6.18
C HIS A 86 2.72 -19.01 7.49
N ASN A 87 2.41 -17.89 8.15
CA ASN A 87 3.10 -17.53 9.38
C ASN A 87 2.72 -18.45 10.56
N TYR A 88 1.46 -18.86 10.67
CA TYR A 88 1.04 -19.81 11.70
C TYR A 88 1.72 -21.16 11.54
N ALA A 89 1.89 -21.65 10.31
CA ALA A 89 2.62 -22.88 10.04
C ALA A 89 4.07 -22.84 10.55
N MET A 90 4.71 -21.67 10.50
CA MET A 90 6.09 -21.46 10.96
C MET A 90 6.19 -21.22 12.48
N ASN A 91 5.31 -20.39 13.04
CA ASN A 91 5.44 -19.91 14.42
C ASN A 91 4.56 -20.69 15.43
N GLN A 92 3.51 -21.37 14.97
CA GLN A 92 2.51 -22.09 15.79
C GLN A 92 1.88 -21.25 16.93
N SER A 93 2.04 -19.92 16.88
CA SER A 93 1.58 -18.98 17.90
C SER A 93 0.57 -18.02 17.30
N ILE A 94 -0.68 -18.10 17.78
CA ILE A 94 -1.79 -17.27 17.29
C ILE A 94 -1.48 -15.78 17.50
N GLY A 95 -0.96 -15.42 18.68
CA GLY A 95 -0.64 -14.02 19.02
C GLY A 95 0.41 -13.42 18.10
N MET A 96 1.51 -14.14 17.87
CA MET A 96 2.59 -13.70 16.97
C MET A 96 2.09 -13.56 15.53
N THR A 97 1.33 -14.53 15.05
CA THR A 97 0.77 -14.51 13.70
C THR A 97 -0.18 -13.34 13.48
N VAL A 98 -1.10 -13.08 14.41
CA VAL A 98 -2.02 -11.93 14.31
C VAL A 98 -1.24 -10.62 14.30
N MET A 99 -0.22 -10.49 15.17
CA MET A 99 0.63 -9.29 15.20
C MET A 99 1.33 -9.06 13.86
N ILE A 100 1.94 -10.08 13.27
CA ILE A 100 2.63 -9.98 11.98
C ILE A 100 1.67 -9.61 10.86
N VAL A 101 0.50 -10.24 10.80
CA VAL A 101 -0.56 -9.91 9.83
C VAL A 101 -0.99 -8.45 9.98
N CYS A 102 -1.23 -7.97 11.20
CA CYS A 102 -1.61 -6.59 11.45
C CYS A 102 -0.52 -5.59 11.00
N VAL A 103 0.74 -5.85 11.34
CA VAL A 103 1.86 -4.97 10.98
C VAL A 103 2.05 -4.91 9.46
N LEU A 104 1.99 -6.04 8.77
CA LEU A 104 2.16 -6.08 7.32
C LEU A 104 1.02 -5.42 6.55
N LEU A 105 -0.21 -5.54 7.03
CA LEU A 105 -1.40 -5.07 6.29
C LEU A 105 -1.83 -3.65 6.65
N SER A 106 -1.54 -3.20 7.87
CA SER A 106 -1.96 -1.87 8.35
C SER A 106 -1.54 -0.71 7.44
N PRO A 107 -0.32 -0.65 6.86
CA PRO A 107 0.07 0.46 6.00
C PRO A 107 -0.82 0.55 4.74
N PHE A 108 -1.26 -0.59 4.21
CA PHE A 108 -2.12 -0.68 3.04
C PHE A 108 -3.56 -0.27 3.35
N VAL A 109 -4.12 -0.79 4.43
CA VAL A 109 -5.48 -0.46 4.85
C VAL A 109 -5.59 1.02 5.21
N VAL A 110 -4.64 1.57 5.97
CA VAL A 110 -4.62 2.99 6.34
C VAL A 110 -4.48 3.87 5.10
N SER A 111 -3.57 3.53 4.18
CA SER A 111 -3.42 4.27 2.92
C SER A 111 -4.71 4.24 2.09
N GLY A 112 -5.37 3.07 2.02
CA GLY A 112 -6.62 2.91 1.29
C GLY A 112 -7.77 3.74 1.86
N ILE A 113 -7.94 3.75 3.18
CA ILE A 113 -8.92 4.60 3.88
C ILE A 113 -8.67 6.08 3.59
N LEU A 114 -7.40 6.54 3.66
CA LEU A 114 -7.06 7.93 3.38
C LEU A 114 -7.37 8.35 1.94
N PHE A 115 -7.16 7.47 0.96
CA PHE A 115 -7.54 7.72 -0.43
C PHE A 115 -9.07 7.88 -0.59
N ILE A 116 -9.85 7.06 0.10
CA ILE A 116 -11.32 7.17 0.10
C ILE A 116 -11.76 8.50 0.74
N ILE A 117 -11.19 8.87 1.89
CA ILE A 117 -11.50 10.14 2.58
C ILE A 117 -11.12 11.33 1.69
N SER A 118 -9.97 11.29 1.03
CA SER A 118 -9.51 12.32 0.09
C SER A 118 -10.51 12.54 -1.05
N HIS A 119 -11.08 11.46 -1.58
CA HIS A 119 -12.07 11.52 -2.65
C HIS A 119 -13.32 12.31 -2.25
N TYR A 120 -13.91 11.97 -1.10
CA TYR A 120 -15.13 12.62 -0.62
C TYR A 120 -14.90 14.08 -0.21
N LYS A 121 -13.77 14.40 0.45
CA LYS A 121 -13.43 15.78 0.80
C LYS A 121 -13.13 16.67 -0.40
N THR A 122 -12.57 16.11 -1.48
CA THR A 122 -12.33 16.89 -2.70
C THR A 122 -13.66 17.21 -3.41
N LYS A 123 -14.61 16.27 -3.46
CA LYS A 123 -15.93 16.51 -4.08
C LYS A 123 -16.76 17.56 -3.32
N GLY A 124 -16.75 17.53 -1.99
CA GLY A 124 -17.49 18.51 -1.16
C GLY A 124 -17.09 19.98 -1.40
N LYS A 125 -15.80 20.24 -1.70
CA LYS A 125 -15.33 21.60 -2.01
C LYS A 125 -15.76 22.11 -3.40
N SER A 126 -16.03 21.21 -4.35
CA SER A 126 -16.53 21.60 -5.67
C SER A 126 -18.01 21.97 -5.64
N ALA A 127 -18.82 21.30 -4.82
CA ALA A 127 -20.24 21.58 -4.68
C ALA A 127 -20.51 22.91 -3.93
N SER A 128 -19.77 23.18 -2.86
CA SER A 128 -19.92 24.43 -2.07
C SER A 128 -19.51 25.69 -2.85
N LYS A 129 -18.50 25.60 -3.73
CA LYS A 129 -18.11 26.72 -4.61
C LYS A 129 -19.19 27.12 -5.62
N HIS A 130 -20.07 26.20 -6.00
CA HIS A 130 -21.12 26.44 -6.98
C HIS A 130 -22.35 27.13 -6.37
N LEU A 131 -22.54 27.01 -5.05
CA LEU A 131 -23.63 27.62 -4.29
C LEU A 131 -23.30 29.03 -3.77
N SER A 132 -22.02 29.40 -3.66
CA SER A 132 -21.61 30.74 -3.21
C SER A 132 -21.35 31.72 -4.36
N SER A 133 -21.63 31.33 -5.60
CA SER A 133 -21.42 32.13 -6.82
C SER A 133 -22.70 32.32 -7.63
N SER A 134 -23.86 32.01 -7.06
CA SER A 134 -25.20 32.31 -7.58
C SER A 134 -25.86 33.32 -6.65
#